data_AF-A0A7S2ZL70-F1
#
_entry.id   AF-A0A7S2ZL70-F1
#
_cell.length_a   1.000
_cell.length_b   1.000
_cell.length_c   1.000
_cell.angle_alpha   90.00
_cell.angle_beta   90.00
_cell.angle_gamma   90.00
#
_symmetry.space_group_name_H-M   'P 1'
#
loop_
_entity.id
_entity.type
_entity.pdbx_description
1 polymer ?
#
loop_
_entity_poly.entity_id
_entity_poly.type
_entity_poly.pdbx_seq_one_letter_code
_entity_poly.pdbx_strand_id
1 'polypeptide(L)'
;MTRGRPYASREALFETAEAEWRNLSKSEMIEAFQAHPRIGEGKGGDGRFAKWSKGEQSGLGHGVSPDELREANLKYEVKFGFRFLTSATGRTGEAIYEELLRRSERTRELEVRLSEL
;
A
#
# COMPACT_ATOMS: atom_id res chain seq x y z
N MET A 1 -2.50 7.85 -18.36
CA MET A 1 -2.40 9.31 -18.14
C MET A 1 -1.75 10.12 -19.28
N THR A 2 -0.57 9.77 -19.80
CA THR A 2 0.10 10.61 -20.83
C THR A 2 -0.69 10.78 -22.13
N ARG A 3 -1.48 9.76 -22.52
CA ARG A 3 -2.37 9.77 -23.69
C ARG A 3 -3.60 10.67 -23.55
N GLY A 4 -3.98 11.07 -22.33
CA GLY A 4 -5.15 11.92 -22.07
C GLY A 4 -4.84 13.41 -21.98
N ARG A 5 -3.61 13.82 -22.31
CA ARG A 5 -3.19 15.23 -22.28
C ARG A 5 -3.76 16.02 -23.48
N PRO A 6 -3.99 17.34 -23.34
CA PRO A 6 -3.86 18.13 -22.11
C PRO A 6 -5.07 17.98 -21.17
N TYR A 7 -4.81 18.04 -19.87
CA TYR A 7 -5.88 18.11 -18.86
C TYR A 7 -6.18 19.58 -18.54
N ALA A 8 -7.47 19.90 -18.37
CA ALA A 8 -7.91 21.28 -18.12
C ALA A 8 -7.51 21.82 -16.74
N SER A 9 -7.31 20.93 -15.76
CA SER A 9 -6.86 21.27 -14.40
C SER A 9 -6.15 20.09 -13.75
N ARG A 10 -5.60 20.31 -12.54
CA ARG A 10 -5.02 19.23 -11.71
C ARG A 10 -6.11 18.27 -11.23
N GLU A 11 -7.28 18.80 -10.95
CA GLU A 11 -8.45 18.05 -10.51
C GLU A 11 -8.91 17.10 -11.62
N ALA A 12 -9.01 17.58 -12.87
CA ALA A 12 -9.34 16.75 -14.02
C ALA A 12 -8.32 15.61 -14.25
N LEU A 13 -7.03 15.86 -13.97
CA LEU A 13 -6.00 14.82 -14.01
C LEU A 13 -6.24 13.75 -12.93
N PHE A 14 -6.56 14.15 -11.70
CA PHE A 14 -6.81 13.22 -10.60
C PHE A 14 -8.09 12.42 -10.79
N GLU A 15 -9.19 13.06 -11.21
CA GLU A 15 -10.44 12.37 -11.54
C GLU A 15 -10.23 11.31 -12.62
N THR A 16 -9.45 11.66 -13.67
CA THR A 16 -9.09 10.69 -14.71
C THR A 16 -8.24 9.55 -14.15
N ALA A 17 -7.27 9.83 -13.28
CA ALA A 17 -6.42 8.80 -12.68
C ALA A 17 -7.23 7.84 -11.80
N GLU A 18 -8.18 8.37 -11.03
CA GLU A 18 -9.08 7.61 -10.17
C GLU A 18 -10.04 6.74 -10.99
N ALA A 19 -10.56 7.25 -12.11
CA ALA A 19 -11.38 6.48 -13.03
C ALA A 19 -10.60 5.33 -13.69
N GLU A 20 -9.36 5.56 -14.11
CA GLU A 20 -8.47 4.52 -14.65
C GLU A 20 -8.15 3.45 -13.60
N TRP A 21 -7.87 3.85 -12.35
CA TRP A 21 -7.64 2.92 -11.24
C TRP A 21 -8.85 2.02 -10.97
N ARG A 22 -10.06 2.60 -10.94
CA ARG A 22 -11.32 1.85 -10.77
C ARG A 22 -11.63 0.89 -11.90
N ASN A 23 -11.06 1.12 -13.09
CA ASN A 23 -11.24 0.24 -14.25
C ASN A 23 -10.22 -0.89 -14.33
N LEU A 24 -9.23 -0.94 -13.43
CA LEU A 24 -8.28 -2.06 -13.38
C LEU A 24 -8.98 -3.37 -13.05
N SER A 25 -8.55 -4.44 -13.70
CA SER A 25 -8.91 -5.79 -13.28
C SER A 25 -8.33 -6.09 -11.90
N LYS A 26 -8.95 -7.05 -11.19
CA LYS A 26 -8.43 -7.54 -9.90
C LYS A 26 -6.99 -8.03 -9.99
N SER A 27 -6.61 -8.66 -11.10
CA SER A 27 -5.24 -9.13 -11.33
C SER A 27 -4.24 -7.98 -11.45
N GLU A 28 -4.57 -6.92 -12.20
CA GLU A 28 -3.71 -5.74 -12.35
C GLU A 28 -3.55 -4.99 -11.02
N MET A 29 -4.63 -4.91 -10.24
CA MET A 29 -4.59 -4.33 -8.90
C MET A 29 -3.68 -5.14 -7.96
N ILE A 30 -3.81 -6.47 -7.94
CA ILE A 30 -2.95 -7.34 -7.14
C ILE A 30 -1.49 -7.25 -7.59
N GLU A 31 -1.22 -7.19 -8.90
CA GLU A 31 0.12 -6.98 -9.43
C GLU A 31 0.71 -5.66 -8.93
N ALA A 32 -0.07 -4.57 -9.00
CA ALA A 32 0.32 -3.29 -8.45
C ALA A 32 0.66 -3.41 -6.96
N PHE A 33 -0.17 -4.10 -6.17
CA PHE A 33 0.08 -4.29 -4.74
C PHE A 33 1.40 -5.03 -4.47
N GLN A 34 1.69 -6.05 -5.27
CA GLN A 34 2.92 -6.85 -5.13
C GLN A 34 4.19 -6.10 -5.52
N ALA A 35 4.09 -5.00 -6.28
CA ALA A 35 5.24 -4.18 -6.65
C ALA A 35 5.80 -3.35 -5.47
N HIS A 36 4.98 -3.08 -4.44
CA HIS A 36 5.35 -2.27 -3.28
C HIS A 36 6.21 -3.04 -2.26
N PRO A 37 7.20 -2.41 -1.61
CA PRO A 37 7.84 -3.03 -0.45
C PRO A 37 6.83 -3.32 0.66
N ARG A 38 7.15 -4.31 1.51
CA ARG A 38 6.39 -4.50 2.74
C ARG A 38 6.61 -3.31 3.68
N ILE A 39 5.63 -3.05 4.53
CA ILE A 39 5.81 -2.14 5.65
C ILE A 39 6.87 -2.72 6.59
N GLY A 40 7.90 -1.93 6.91
CA GLY A 40 9.06 -2.35 7.71
C GLY A 40 10.23 -2.88 6.89
N GLU A 41 10.03 -3.13 5.59
CA GLU A 41 11.11 -3.50 4.67
C GLU A 41 11.43 -2.30 3.75
N GLY A 42 12.57 -1.66 3.95
CA GLY A 42 13.13 -0.83 2.88
C GLY A 42 13.55 -1.76 1.75
N LYS A 43 13.10 -1.55 0.50
CA LYS A 43 13.74 -2.26 -0.61
C LYS A 43 15.24 -1.97 -0.53
N GLY A 44 16.06 -3.03 -0.51
CA GLY A 44 17.50 -2.91 -0.77
C GLY A 44 17.67 -2.39 -2.20
N GLY A 45 17.76 -1.08 -2.36
CA GLY A 45 17.85 -0.43 -3.65
C GLY A 45 18.02 1.08 -3.49
N ASP A 46 18.75 1.69 -4.42
CA ASP A 46 19.13 3.10 -4.43
C ASP A 46 18.22 3.97 -5.33
N GLY A 47 17.27 3.35 -6.02
CA GLY A 47 16.33 3.99 -6.94
C GLY A 47 15.33 4.94 -6.28
N ARG A 48 14.71 5.80 -7.09
CA ARG A 48 13.74 6.83 -6.66
C ARG A 48 12.58 6.25 -5.84
N PHE A 49 12.06 5.09 -6.25
CA PHE A 49 10.97 4.40 -5.56
C PHE A 49 11.36 3.92 -4.15
N ALA A 50 12.58 3.39 -3.99
CA ALA A 50 13.08 2.97 -2.69
C ALA A 50 13.28 4.17 -1.75
N LYS A 51 13.80 5.30 -2.26
CA LYS A 51 13.92 6.55 -1.48
C LYS A 51 12.56 7.09 -1.04
N TRP A 52 11.57 7.07 -1.93
CA TRP A 52 10.20 7.50 -1.62
C TRP A 52 9.60 6.63 -0.52
N SER A 53 9.59 5.31 -0.69
CA SER A 53 9.07 4.38 0.31
C SER A 53 9.77 4.51 1.67
N LYS A 54 11.09 4.74 1.69
CA LYS A 54 11.84 4.97 2.93
C LYS A 54 11.36 6.25 3.64
N GLY A 55 11.05 7.30 2.87
CA GLY A 55 10.48 8.54 3.40
C GLY A 55 9.08 8.34 3.98
N GLU A 56 8.20 7.63 3.27
CA GLU A 56 6.83 7.35 3.76
C GLU A 56 6.85 6.55 5.06
N GLN A 57 7.83 5.65 5.23
CA GLN A 57 7.94 4.75 6.37
C GLN A 57 8.87 5.27 7.48
N SER A 58 9.27 6.54 7.46
CA SER A 58 10.24 7.08 8.43
C SER A 58 9.76 7.02 9.89
N GLY A 59 8.45 6.94 10.12
CA GLY A 59 7.84 6.83 11.45
C GLY A 59 7.75 5.41 12.02
N LEU A 60 8.17 4.37 11.28
CA LEU A 60 8.02 2.97 11.70
C LEU A 60 8.90 2.55 12.88
N GLY A 61 10.00 3.26 13.15
CA GLY A 61 10.95 2.88 14.20
C GLY A 61 10.45 3.01 15.64
N HIS A 62 9.20 3.46 15.84
CA HIS A 62 8.60 3.65 17.16
C HIS A 62 7.62 2.53 17.51
N GLY A 63 7.85 1.92 18.69
CA GLY A 63 6.95 1.05 19.47
C GLY A 63 6.40 -0.23 18.84
N VAL A 64 6.99 -0.71 17.74
CA VAL A 64 6.70 -2.06 17.21
C VAL A 64 8.00 -2.78 16.90
N SER A 65 8.10 -4.05 17.29
CA SER A 65 9.25 -4.89 16.92
C SER A 65 9.26 -5.15 15.41
N PRO A 66 10.42 -5.00 14.73
CA PRO A 66 10.55 -5.39 13.33
C PRO A 66 10.13 -6.83 13.04
N ASP A 67 10.36 -7.75 13.98
CA ASP A 67 9.97 -9.15 13.83
C ASP A 67 8.46 -9.36 13.93
N GLU A 68 7.78 -8.68 14.85
CA GLU A 68 6.32 -8.73 15.00
C GLU A 68 5.64 -8.16 13.76
N LEU A 69 6.15 -7.04 13.24
CA LEU A 69 5.66 -6.42 12.02
C LEU A 69 5.86 -7.33 10.81
N ARG A 70 7.04 -7.95 10.68
CA ARG A 70 7.33 -8.92 9.61
C ARG A 70 6.40 -10.13 9.68
N GLU A 71 6.22 -10.70 10.86
CA GLU A 71 5.32 -11.84 11.05
C GLU A 71 3.87 -11.50 10.71
N ALA A 72 3.38 -10.33 11.15
CA ALA A 72 2.04 -9.87 10.83
C ALA A 72 1.84 -9.65 9.33
N ASN A 73 2.82 -9.06 8.63
CA ASN A 73 2.77 -8.90 7.17
C ASN A 73 2.68 -10.27 6.47
N LEU A 74 3.48 -11.25 6.89
CA LEU A 74 3.46 -12.60 6.31
C LEU A 74 2.10 -13.29 6.53
N LYS A 75 1.53 -13.20 7.75
CA LYS A 75 0.21 -13.75 8.05
C LYS A 75 -0.88 -13.12 7.17
N TYR A 76 -0.83 -11.79 7.01
CA TYR A 76 -1.73 -11.06 6.14
C TYR A 76 -1.62 -11.55 4.68
N GLU A 77 -0.39 -11.65 4.15
CA GLU A 77 -0.14 -12.12 2.79
C GLU A 77 -0.64 -13.55 2.55
N VAL A 78 -0.42 -14.47 3.51
CA VAL A 78 -0.93 -15.84 3.44
C VAL A 78 -2.46 -15.86 3.40
N LYS A 79 -3.12 -15.03 4.20
CA LYS A 79 -4.59 -14.99 4.27
C LYS A 79 -5.22 -14.39 3.01
N PHE A 80 -4.66 -13.30 2.49
CA PHE A 80 -5.31 -12.50 1.45
C PHE A 80 -4.74 -12.72 0.05
N GLY A 81 -3.50 -13.19 -0.05
CA GLY A 81 -2.78 -13.43 -1.31
C GLY A 81 -2.16 -12.18 -1.94
N PHE A 82 -2.05 -11.07 -1.19
CA PHE A 82 -1.43 -9.82 -1.63
C PHE A 82 -0.81 -9.07 -0.45
N ARG A 83 0.08 -8.11 -0.75
CA ARG A 83 0.81 -7.34 0.26
C ARG A 83 -0.14 -6.41 1.02
N PHE A 84 0.13 -6.24 2.32
CA PHE A 84 -0.52 -5.19 3.09
C PHE A 84 -0.06 -3.82 2.60
N LEU A 85 -1.04 -2.98 2.23
CA LEU A 85 -0.79 -1.61 1.81
C LEU A 85 -1.61 -0.62 2.62
N THR A 86 -0.94 0.43 3.04
CA THR A 86 -1.54 1.58 3.70
C THR A 86 -0.65 2.80 3.47
N SER A 87 -1.23 4.00 3.51
CA SER A 87 -0.43 5.23 3.53
C SER A 87 0.34 5.28 4.84
N ALA A 88 1.67 5.29 4.78
CA ALA A 88 2.55 5.35 5.95
C ALA A 88 2.96 6.78 6.32
N THR A 89 2.85 7.73 5.39
CA THR A 89 3.27 9.12 5.56
C THR A 89 2.64 9.76 6.80
N GLY A 90 3.49 10.22 7.73
CA GLY A 90 3.06 10.91 8.95
C GLY A 90 2.48 10.01 10.05
N ARG A 91 2.57 8.68 9.90
CA ARG A 91 2.04 7.72 10.88
C ARG A 91 3.16 7.01 11.64
N THR A 92 2.85 6.58 12.86
CA THR A 92 3.77 5.81 13.70
C THR A 92 3.71 4.32 13.37
N GLY A 93 4.76 3.59 13.78
CA GLY A 93 4.83 2.14 13.66
C GLY A 93 3.66 1.43 14.33
N GLU A 94 3.30 1.84 15.54
CA GLU A 94 2.19 1.30 16.33
C GLU A 94 0.86 1.49 15.59
N ALA A 95 0.59 2.68 15.07
CA ALA A 95 -0.66 2.98 14.37
C ALA A 95 -0.82 2.17 13.08
N ILE A 96 0.29 1.86 12.40
CA ILE A 96 0.28 1.02 11.19
C ILE A 96 0.13 -0.45 11.57
N TYR A 97 0.81 -0.91 12.62
CA TYR A 97 0.73 -2.28 13.11
C TYR A 97 -0.67 -2.62 13.63
N GLU A 98 -1.30 -1.72 14.40
CA GLU A 98 -2.69 -1.88 14.82
C GLU A 98 -3.65 -1.97 13.62
N GLU A 99 -3.44 -1.15 12.59
CA GLU A 99 -4.24 -1.26 11.37
C GLU A 99 -4.05 -2.61 10.68
N LEU A 100 -2.81 -3.07 10.55
CA LEU A 100 -2.48 -4.38 9.98
C LEU A 100 -3.20 -5.50 10.73
N LEU A 101 -3.18 -5.49 12.07
CA LEU A 101 -3.90 -6.47 12.88
C LEU A 101 -5.42 -6.37 12.70
N ARG A 102 -6.00 -5.16 12.78
CA ARG A 102 -7.45 -4.96 12.57
C ARG A 102 -7.91 -5.43 11.20
N ARG A 103 -7.13 -5.16 10.14
CA ARG A 103 -7.46 -5.58 8.77
C ARG A 103 -7.25 -7.08 8.59
N SER A 104 -6.33 -7.68 9.33
CA SER A 104 -6.13 -9.15 9.36
C SER A 104 -7.34 -9.91 9.86
N GLU A 105 -8.24 -9.30 10.63
CA GLU A 105 -9.49 -9.93 11.08
C GLU A 105 -10.59 -9.97 9.99
N ARG A 106 -10.43 -9.23 8.88
CA ARG A 106 -11.45 -9.17 7.81
C ARG A 106 -11.54 -10.46 7.02
N THR A 107 -12.66 -10.64 6.31
CA THR A 107 -12.75 -11.64 5.24
C THR A 107 -11.97 -11.17 4.02
N ARG A 108 -11.55 -12.11 3.17
CA ARG A 108 -10.82 -11.78 1.94
C ARG A 108 -11.65 -10.94 0.99
N GLU A 109 -12.94 -11.22 0.89
CA GLU A 109 -13.86 -10.49 0.03
C GLU A 109 -14.01 -9.03 0.47
N LEU A 110 -14.08 -8.79 1.79
CA LEU A 110 -14.17 -7.44 2.33
C LEU A 110 -12.86 -6.67 2.12
N GLU A 111 -11.72 -7.33 2.35
CA GLU A 111 -10.42 -6.68 2.21
C GLU A 111 -10.09 -6.31 0.77
N VAL A 112 -10.42 -7.18 -0.19
CA VAL A 112 -10.31 -6.86 -1.62
C VAL A 112 -11.21 -5.69 -1.96
N ARG A 113 -12.50 -5.73 -1.60
CA ARG A 113 -13.45 -4.65 -1.91
C ARG A 113 -13.01 -3.30 -1.36
N LEU A 114 -12.50 -3.25 -0.13
CA LEU A 114 -12.04 -2.00 0.48
C LEU A 114 -10.69 -1.52 -0.05
N SER A 115 -9.95 -2.37 -0.77
CA SER A 115 -8.72 -1.99 -1.46
C SER A 115 -8.96 -1.58 -2.93
N GLU A 116 -10.17 -1.85 -3.45
CA GLU A 116 -10.64 -1.38 -4.77
C GLU A 116 -11.15 0.08 -4.75
N LEU A 117 -11.42 0.65 -3.56
CA LEU A 117 -12.01 1.98 -3.33
C LEU A 117 -10.96 3.03 -2.94
#